data_AF-D7VQH4-F1
#
_entry.id   AF-D7VQH4-F1
#
_cell.length_a   1.000
_cell.length_b   1.000
_cell.length_c   1.000
_cell.angle_alpha   90.00
_cell.angle_beta   90.00
_cell.angle_gamma   90.00
#
_symmetry.space_group_name_H-M   'P 1'
#
loop_
_entity.id
_entity.type
_entity.pdbx_description
1 polymer ?
#
loop_
_entity_poly.entity_id
_entity_poly.type
_entity_poly.pdbx_seq_one_letter_code
_entity_poly.pdbx_strand_id
1 'polypeptide(L)'
;MKPILYLSFICLLSSCNAVKQNTSKPKELIRDCPEEKITNKMPGPAVKGEKEKSYYIYKGKRKEISDFDAAWISQNCEVKETVVY
;
A
#
# COMPACT_ATOMS: atom_id res chain seq x y z
N MET A 1 -14.56 24.88 -63.76
CA MET A 1 -15.59 23.83 -63.77
C MET A 1 -14.90 22.48 -63.98
N LYS A 2 -14.78 21.68 -62.90
CA LYS A 2 -14.39 20.26 -62.92
C LYS A 2 -15.21 19.56 -61.83
N PRO A 3 -15.83 18.41 -62.11
CA PRO A 3 -16.75 17.77 -61.18
C PRO A 3 -16.05 16.66 -60.37
N ILE A 4 -16.59 16.43 -59.17
CA ILE A 4 -16.71 15.13 -58.48
C ILE A 4 -15.40 14.42 -58.07
N LEU A 5 -15.20 14.27 -56.76
CA LEU A 5 -15.04 12.95 -56.13
C LEU A 5 -15.23 13.09 -54.59
N TYR A 6 -16.46 12.91 -54.11
CA TYR A 6 -16.70 12.75 -52.66
C TYR A 6 -16.30 11.32 -52.28
N LEU A 7 -15.13 11.18 -51.67
CA LEU A 7 -14.66 9.94 -51.06
C LEU A 7 -15.27 9.85 -49.66
N SER A 8 -16.33 9.05 -49.56
CA SER A 8 -16.97 8.68 -48.29
C SER A 8 -15.99 7.89 -47.43
N PHE A 9 -15.45 8.55 -46.42
CA PHE A 9 -14.63 7.93 -45.38
C PHE A 9 -15.57 7.24 -44.38
N ILE A 10 -15.77 5.92 -44.57
CA ILE A 10 -16.56 5.08 -43.67
C ILE A 10 -15.73 4.89 -42.38
N CYS A 11 -16.03 5.69 -41.35
CA CYS A 11 -15.56 5.45 -39.99
C CYS A 11 -16.31 4.24 -39.40
N LEU A 12 -15.70 3.05 -39.51
CA LEU A 12 -16.08 1.88 -38.73
C LEU A 12 -15.83 2.18 -37.25
N LEU A 13 -16.91 2.30 -36.48
CA LEU A 13 -16.91 2.45 -35.03
C LEU A 13 -16.33 1.18 -34.39
N SER A 14 -15.04 1.18 -34.08
CA SER A 14 -14.42 0.18 -33.21
C SER A 14 -14.90 0.42 -31.77
N SER A 15 -15.70 -0.49 -31.25
CA SER A 15 -16.05 -0.53 -29.83
C SER A 15 -14.80 -0.89 -29.01
N CYS A 16 -14.20 0.10 -28.34
CA CYS A 16 -13.19 -0.15 -27.33
C CYS A 16 -13.86 -0.63 -26.04
N ASN A 17 -13.91 -1.94 -25.81
CA ASN A 17 -14.15 -2.49 -24.48
C ASN A 17 -12.91 -2.19 -23.61
N ALA A 18 -12.95 -1.09 -22.85
CA ALA A 18 -11.94 -0.79 -21.85
C ALA A 18 -12.07 -1.77 -20.67
N VAL A 19 -11.40 -2.92 -20.78
CA VAL A 19 -11.19 -3.84 -19.66
C VAL A 19 -10.35 -3.11 -18.62
N LYS A 20 -10.99 -2.63 -17.55
CA LYS A 20 -10.31 -2.14 -16.35
C LYS A 20 -9.57 -3.31 -15.70
N GLN A 21 -8.30 -3.49 -16.07
CA GLN A 21 -7.41 -4.34 -15.31
C GLN A 21 -7.18 -3.65 -13.97
N ASN A 22 -7.81 -4.15 -12.91
CA ASN A 22 -7.38 -3.87 -11.54
C ASN A 22 -6.02 -4.54 -11.33
N THR A 23 -4.97 -3.97 -11.91
CA THR A 23 -3.61 -4.26 -11.51
C THR A 23 -3.40 -3.55 -10.18
N SER A 24 -3.64 -4.27 -9.08
CA SER A 24 -3.10 -3.88 -7.78
C SER A 24 -1.59 -3.85 -7.94
N LYS A 25 -1.02 -2.67 -8.23
CA LYS A 25 0.43 -2.50 -8.22
C LYS A 25 0.96 -3.06 -6.90
N PRO A 26 2.03 -3.87 -6.92
CA PRO A 26 2.63 -4.36 -5.69
C PRO A 26 2.98 -3.14 -4.84
N LYS A 27 2.46 -3.10 -3.61
CA LYS A 27 2.73 -2.03 -2.67
C LYS A 27 4.21 -2.11 -2.32
N GLU A 28 4.96 -1.09 -2.71
CA GLU A 28 6.37 -0.97 -2.37
C GLU A 28 6.51 -0.84 -0.85
N LEU A 29 7.31 -1.72 -0.24
CA LEU A 29 7.54 -1.74 1.20
C LEU A 29 8.56 -0.68 1.59
N ILE A 30 8.33 -0.01 2.72
CA ILE A 30 9.19 1.04 3.24
C ILE A 30 10.49 0.42 3.78
N ARG A 31 11.62 0.95 3.31
CA ARG A 31 12.99 0.61 3.72
C ARG A 31 13.65 1.84 4.35
N ASP A 32 13.05 2.31 5.43
CA ASP A 32 13.50 3.49 6.18
C ASP A 32 13.18 3.28 7.67
N CYS A 33 13.99 3.85 8.55
CA CYS A 33 13.90 3.56 9.98
C CYS A 33 12.71 4.30 10.62
N PRO A 34 11.78 3.60 11.28
CA PRO A 34 10.75 4.23 12.09
C PRO A 34 11.36 4.82 13.36
N GLU A 35 10.69 5.83 13.90
CA GLU A 35 11.11 6.51 15.13
C GLU A 35 10.88 5.60 16.36
N GLU A 36 9.76 4.88 16.37
CA GLU A 36 9.44 3.91 17.42
C GLU A 36 8.45 2.84 16.94
N LYS A 37 8.45 1.71 17.65
CA LYS A 37 7.47 0.64 17.53
C LYS A 37 6.59 0.62 18.77
N ILE A 38 5.30 0.84 18.59
CA ILE A 38 4.34 0.79 19.69
C ILE A 38 3.63 -0.57 19.66
N THR A 39 3.69 -1.27 20.79
CA THR A 39 2.94 -2.51 21.03
C THR A 39 1.83 -2.22 22.03
N ASN A 40 0.59 -2.26 21.56
CA ASN A 40 -0.59 -2.08 22.39
C ASN A 40 -0.99 -3.44 23.00
N LYS A 41 -0.83 -3.55 24.31
CA LYS A 41 -1.21 -4.72 25.10
C LYS A 41 -2.53 -4.45 25.79
N MET A 42 -3.47 -5.40 25.73
CA MET A 42 -4.68 -5.28 26.52
C MET A 42 -4.37 -5.52 28.00
N PRO A 43 -4.89 -4.68 28.91
CA PRO A 43 -4.81 -4.92 30.33
C PRO A 43 -5.80 -6.03 30.70
N GLY A 44 -5.29 -7.14 31.22
CA GLY A 44 -6.13 -8.26 31.64
C GLY A 44 -5.47 -9.62 31.41
N PRO A 45 -6.13 -10.71 31.83
CA PRO A 45 -5.65 -12.05 31.55
C PRO A 45 -5.63 -12.31 30.04
N ALA A 46 -4.60 -13.00 29.55
CA ALA A 46 -4.47 -13.32 28.14
C ALA A 46 -5.69 -14.14 27.66
N VAL A 47 -6.46 -13.58 26.74
CA VAL A 47 -7.59 -14.27 26.11
C VAL A 47 -7.07 -15.13 24.96
N LYS A 48 -7.46 -16.41 24.93
CA LYS A 48 -7.04 -17.34 23.87
C LYS A 48 -7.48 -16.81 22.50
N GLY A 49 -6.50 -16.51 21.65
CA GLY A 49 -6.73 -16.01 20.28
C GLY A 49 -6.61 -14.49 20.11
N GLU A 50 -6.43 -13.74 21.21
CA GLU A 50 -6.17 -12.32 21.13
C GLU A 50 -4.69 -12.06 20.77
N LYS A 51 -4.47 -11.15 19.80
CA LYS A 51 -3.13 -10.75 19.37
C LYS A 51 -2.90 -9.28 19.71
N GLU A 52 -1.75 -9.01 20.31
CA GLU A 52 -1.27 -7.66 20.57
C GLU A 52 -1.18 -6.87 19.26
N LYS A 53 -1.62 -5.61 19.27
CA LYS A 53 -1.62 -4.75 18.08
C LYS A 53 -0.34 -3.93 18.09
N SER A 54 0.52 -4.16 17.10
CA SER A 54 1.76 -3.40 16.92
C SER A 54 1.70 -2.47 15.71
N TYR A 55 2.36 -1.32 15.78
CA TYR A 55 2.52 -0.38 14.67
C TYR A 55 3.78 0.45 14.84
N TYR A 56 4.26 1.06 13.75
CA TYR A 56 5.39 1.98 13.78
C TYR A 56 4.90 3.43 13.80
N ILE A 57 5.65 4.29 14.47
CA ILE A 57 5.62 5.74 14.25
C ILE A 57 6.74 6.06 13.26
N TYR A 58 6.37 6.66 12.13
CA TYR A 58 7.27 7.01 11.05
C TYR A 58 6.92 8.39 10.53
N LYS A 59 7.89 9.32 10.63
CA LYS A 59 7.74 10.74 10.30
C LYS A 59 6.57 11.37 11.05
N GLY A 60 6.47 11.06 12.35
CA GLY A 60 5.41 11.53 13.24
C GLY A 60 4.01 10.97 12.92
N LYS A 61 3.91 9.91 12.12
CA LYS A 61 2.64 9.29 11.73
C LYS A 61 2.63 7.80 12.01
N ARG A 62 1.48 7.29 12.45
CA ARG A 62 1.26 5.85 12.58
C ARG A 62 1.26 5.16 11.20
N LYS A 63 2.00 4.06 11.10
CA LYS A 63 2.08 3.17 9.95
C LYS A 63 1.95 1.71 10.37
N GLU A 64 1.36 0.89 9.52
CA GLU A 64 1.22 -0.54 9.83
C GLU A 64 2.59 -1.23 9.75
N ILE A 65 2.81 -2.27 10.55
CA ILE A 65 4.06 -3.06 10.47
C ILE A 65 4.25 -3.65 9.06
N SER A 66 3.14 -4.02 8.40
CA SER A 66 3.07 -4.53 7.03
C SER A 66 3.43 -3.51 5.95
N ASP A 67 3.54 -2.22 6.28
CA ASP A 67 3.98 -1.19 5.34
C ASP A 67 5.51 -1.23 5.13
N PHE A 68 6.25 -1.94 5.98
CA PHE A 68 7.71 -1.94 6.00
C PHE A 68 8.30 -3.29 5.58
N ASP A 69 9.51 -3.24 5.05
CA ASP A 69 10.34 -4.42 4.82
C ASP A 69 10.96 -4.85 6.15
N ALA A 70 10.33 -5.81 6.84
CA ALA A 70 10.75 -6.24 8.17
C ALA A 70 12.20 -6.77 8.22
N ALA A 71 12.68 -7.40 7.14
CA ALA A 71 14.05 -7.90 7.06
C ALA A 71 15.06 -6.75 6.92
N TRP A 72 14.70 -5.72 6.16
CA TRP A 72 15.53 -4.52 6.05
C TRP A 72 15.58 -3.75 7.38
N ILE A 73 14.43 -3.57 8.04
CA ILE A 73 14.37 -2.87 9.33
C ILE A 73 15.23 -3.56 10.38
N SER A 74 15.16 -4.89 10.51
CA SER A 74 15.93 -5.62 11.53
C SER A 74 17.45 -5.57 11.31
N GLN A 75 17.91 -5.34 10.08
CA GLN A 75 19.33 -5.25 9.74
C GLN A 75 19.89 -3.83 9.81
N ASN A 76 19.05 -2.82 9.58
CA ASN A 76 19.50 -1.44 9.36
C ASN A 76 19.05 -0.46 10.46
N CYS A 77 18.12 -0.85 11.33
CA CYS A 77 17.51 0.05 12.28
C CYS A 77 17.55 -0.51 13.71
N GLU A 78 17.93 0.36 14.64
CA GLU A 78 17.71 0.15 16.07
C GLU A 78 16.41 0.86 16.48
N VAL A 79 15.28 0.18 16.34
CA VAL A 79 13.96 0.76 16.59
C VAL A 79 13.63 0.70 18.08
N LYS A 80 13.33 1.85 18.67
CA LYS A 80 12.85 1.94 20.06
C LYS A 80 11.50 1.23 20.21
N GLU A 81 11.39 0.32 21.17
CA GLU A 81 10.11 -0.33 21.51
C GLU A 81 9.40 0.38 22.67
N THR A 82 8.12 0.68 22.47
CA THR A 82 7.24 1.28 23.47
C THR A 82 6.04 0.36 23.68
N VAL A 83 5.76 -0.03 24.92
CA VAL A 83 4.58 -0.83 25.28
C VAL A 83 3.57 0.08 25.96
N VAL A 84 2.33 0.04 25.48
CA VAL A 84 1.18 0.76 26.07
C VAL A 84 0.11 -0.23 26.50
N TYR A 85 -0.58 0.10 27.59
CA TYR A 85 -1.64 -0.69 28.24
C TYR A 85 -2.96 0.08 28.25
#